data_AF-A0A7H8SA83-F1
#
_entry.id   AF-A0A7H8SA83-F1
#
_cell.length_a   1.000
_cell.length_b   1.000
_cell.length_c   1.000
_cell.angle_alpha   90.00
_cell.angle_beta   90.00
_cell.angle_gamma   90.00
#
_symmetry.space_group_name_H-M   'P 1'
#
loop_
_entity.id
_entity.type
_entity.pdbx_description
1 polymer ?
#
loop_
_entity_poly.entity_id
_entity_poly.type
_entity_poly.pdbx_seq_one_letter_code
_entity_poly.pdbx_strand_id
1 'polypeptide(L)'
;MADPITNNQLKKVSWIPIVRHVLITHDYSPFNKNLKDYFEKRDMKEFDRNNVAYRQKLAKKQKYKCSLCSKSIADGTEGLEMHHKIPRVQGGNNEYKNIELVHISCHLEYHKVFPARNNIPNKAQLRGVMDYIKRKKIIGLI
;
A
#
# COMPACT_ATOMS: atom_id res chain seq x y z
N MET A 1 -26.68 -18.77 -15.03
CA MET A 1 -27.76 -17.80 -15.32
C MET A 1 -27.43 -16.55 -14.52
N ALA A 2 -27.52 -15.38 -15.14
CA ALA A 2 -27.40 -14.12 -14.42
C ALA A 2 -28.71 -13.87 -13.67
N ASP A 3 -28.64 -13.22 -12.51
CA ASP A 3 -29.81 -12.78 -11.76
C ASP A 3 -30.60 -11.78 -12.63
N PRO A 4 -31.91 -12.01 -12.89
CA PRO A 4 -32.67 -11.20 -13.83
C PRO A 4 -32.93 -9.76 -13.36
N ILE A 5 -32.73 -9.45 -12.07
CA ILE A 5 -32.97 -8.12 -11.48
C ILE A 5 -31.69 -7.28 -11.48
N THR A 6 -30.57 -7.89 -11.09
CA THR A 6 -29.28 -7.20 -10.94
C THR A 6 -28.31 -7.45 -12.09
N ASN A 7 -28.65 -8.36 -13.01
CA ASN A 7 -27.80 -8.88 -14.08
C ASN A 7 -26.44 -9.43 -13.58
N ASN A 8 -26.33 -9.71 -12.28
CA ASN A 8 -25.12 -10.24 -11.68
C ASN A 8 -25.05 -11.76 -11.89
N GLN A 9 -23.87 -12.28 -12.23
CA GLN A 9 -23.66 -13.70 -12.44
C GLN A 9 -22.61 -14.25 -11.46
N LEU A 10 -22.93 -15.40 -10.84
CA LEU A 10 -21.94 -16.16 -10.06
C LEU A 10 -20.80 -16.64 -10.96
N LYS A 11 -19.56 -16.40 -10.53
CA LYS A 11 -18.37 -16.90 -11.24
C LYS A 11 -18.33 -18.42 -11.17
N LYS A 12 -18.28 -19.09 -12.33
CA LYS A 12 -18.10 -20.54 -12.38
C LYS A 12 -16.69 -20.91 -11.94
N VAL A 13 -16.55 -22.01 -11.20
CA VAL A 13 -15.24 -22.54 -10.77
C VAL A 13 -14.33 -22.82 -11.98
N SER A 14 -14.89 -23.31 -13.09
CA SER A 14 -14.16 -23.58 -14.34
C SER A 14 -13.53 -22.34 -15.00
N TRP A 15 -13.94 -21.13 -14.62
CA TRP A 15 -13.37 -19.87 -15.11
C TRP A 15 -12.18 -19.39 -14.28
N ILE A 16 -11.90 -20.04 -13.15
CA ILE A 16 -10.80 -19.68 -12.26
C ILE A 16 -9.62 -20.61 -12.61
N PRO A 17 -8.57 -20.11 -13.27
CA PRO A 17 -7.43 -20.94 -13.62
C PRO A 17 -6.71 -21.41 -12.35
N ILE A 18 -6.22 -22.66 -12.38
CA ILE A 18 -5.40 -23.20 -11.30
C ILE A 18 -4.03 -22.52 -11.35
N VAL A 19 -3.75 -21.67 -10.37
CA VAL A 19 -2.44 -21.01 -10.21
C VAL A 19 -1.64 -21.77 -9.15
N ARG A 20 -0.57 -22.45 -9.55
CA ARG A 20 0.31 -23.14 -8.59
C ARG A 20 1.23 -22.15 -7.87
N HIS A 21 1.37 -22.34 -6.56
CA HIS A 21 2.35 -21.60 -5.78
C HIS A 21 3.76 -22.13 -6.10
N VAL A 22 4.70 -21.21 -6.30
CA VAL A 22 6.11 -21.57 -6.54
C VAL A 22 6.79 -21.70 -5.19
N LEU A 23 7.43 -22.84 -4.94
CA LEU A 23 8.23 -23.07 -3.74
C LEU A 23 9.40 -22.07 -3.67
N ILE A 24 9.81 -21.73 -2.45
CA ILE A 24 11.05 -20.98 -2.23
C ILE A 24 12.21 -21.97 -2.39
N THR A 25 13.28 -21.57 -3.06
CA THR A 25 14.49 -22.39 -3.20
C THR A 25 15.10 -22.67 -1.83
N HIS A 26 15.62 -23.87 -1.59
CA HIS A 26 15.94 -24.38 -0.23
C HIS A 26 16.83 -23.47 0.62
N ASP A 27 17.83 -22.83 0.03
CA ASP A 27 18.79 -21.95 0.72
C ASP A 27 18.37 -20.47 0.72
N TYR A 28 17.20 -20.14 0.14
CA TYR A 28 16.77 -18.76 -0.02
C TYR A 28 16.07 -18.27 1.24
N SER A 29 16.73 -17.33 1.93
CA SER A 29 16.20 -16.67 3.11
C SER A 29 15.88 -15.20 2.82
N PRO A 30 14.75 -14.65 3.32
CA PRO A 30 14.42 -13.22 3.23
C PRO A 30 15.51 -12.30 3.82
N PHE A 31 16.32 -12.82 4.74
CA PHE A 31 17.40 -12.08 5.39
C PHE A 31 18.70 -12.07 4.59
N ASN A 32 18.78 -12.84 3.49
CA ASN A 32 19.94 -12.82 2.61
C ASN A 32 19.90 -11.58 1.70
N LYS A 33 20.88 -10.69 1.88
CA LYS A 33 20.99 -9.43 1.13
C LYS A 33 21.04 -9.63 -0.39
N ASN A 34 21.63 -10.72 -0.86
CA ASN A 34 21.75 -11.02 -2.29
C ASN A 34 20.41 -11.41 -2.93
N LEU A 35 19.43 -11.84 -2.12
CA LEU A 35 18.11 -12.29 -2.56
C LEU A 35 17.03 -11.22 -2.40
N LYS A 36 17.41 -9.99 -2.06
CA LYS A 36 16.46 -8.90 -1.82
C LYS A 36 15.48 -8.69 -2.97
N ASP A 37 15.98 -8.64 -4.21
CA ASP A 37 15.15 -8.44 -5.41
C ASP A 37 14.19 -9.63 -5.66
N TYR A 38 14.62 -10.86 -5.34
CA TYR A 38 13.77 -12.05 -5.44
C TYR A 38 12.56 -11.95 -4.49
N PHE A 39 12.80 -11.60 -3.22
CA PHE A 39 11.73 -11.47 -2.24
C PHE A 39 10.85 -10.24 -2.51
N GLU A 40 11.42 -9.08 -2.88
CA GLU A 40 10.63 -7.90 -3.25
C GLU A 40 9.65 -8.18 -4.40
N LYS A 41 10.09 -8.91 -5.45
CA LYS A 41 9.20 -9.33 -6.55
C LYS A 41 8.09 -10.25 -6.09
N ARG A 42 8.42 -11.16 -5.18
CA ARG A 42 7.47 -12.14 -4.63
C ARG A 42 6.41 -11.45 -3.77
N ASP A 43 6.83 -10.50 -2.94
CA ASP A 43 5.97 -9.66 -2.11
C ASP A 43 5.02 -8.82 -2.96
N MET A 44 5.53 -8.15 -4.02
CA MET A 44 4.67 -7.40 -4.95
C MET A 44 3.62 -8.29 -5.64
N LYS A 45 4.00 -9.51 -6.01
CA LYS A 45 3.08 -10.48 -6.63
C LYS A 45 2.02 -10.95 -5.65
N GLU A 46 2.40 -11.20 -4.41
CA GLU A 46 1.48 -11.65 -3.35
C GLU A 46 0.53 -10.52 -2.95
N PHE A 47 1.04 -9.30 -2.84
CA PHE A 47 0.25 -8.10 -2.67
C PHE A 47 -0.82 -7.97 -3.75
N ASP A 48 -0.44 -8.12 -5.02
CA ASP A 48 -1.39 -8.03 -6.13
C ASP A 48 -2.46 -9.12 -6.09
N ARG A 49 -2.10 -10.35 -5.69
CA ARG A 49 -3.03 -11.47 -5.58
C ARG A 49 -4.07 -11.27 -4.49
N ASN A 50 -3.66 -10.74 -3.35
CA ASN A 50 -4.48 -10.65 -2.14
C ASN A 50 -5.16 -9.29 -1.96
N ASN A 51 -5.22 -8.45 -2.99
CA ASN A 51 -5.74 -7.10 -2.88
C ASN A 51 -6.66 -6.73 -4.04
N VAL A 52 -7.54 -5.75 -3.81
CA VAL A 52 -8.52 -5.30 -4.82
C VAL A 52 -7.85 -4.44 -5.90
N ALA A 53 -8.40 -4.45 -7.12
CA ALA A 53 -7.85 -3.75 -8.29
C ALA A 53 -7.54 -2.26 -8.03
N TYR A 54 -8.37 -1.59 -7.22
CA TYR A 54 -8.16 -0.20 -6.82
C TYR A 54 -6.83 -0.01 -6.04
N ARG A 55 -6.61 -0.83 -5.01
CA ARG A 55 -5.38 -0.80 -4.18
C ARG A 55 -4.15 -1.25 -4.97
N GLN A 56 -4.29 -2.24 -5.86
CA GLN A 56 -3.21 -2.65 -6.78
C GLN A 56 -2.77 -1.49 -7.68
N LYS A 57 -3.74 -0.75 -8.24
CA LYS A 57 -3.44 0.40 -9.11
C LYS A 57 -2.71 1.51 -8.37
N LEU A 58 -3.12 1.80 -7.13
CA LEU A 58 -2.40 2.74 -6.26
C LEU A 58 -0.98 2.26 -5.96
N ALA A 59 -0.82 1.01 -5.53
CA ALA A 59 0.49 0.43 -5.21
C ALA A 59 1.45 0.49 -6.40
N LYS A 60 1.00 0.13 -7.60
CA LYS A 60 1.79 0.24 -8.85
C LYS A 60 2.21 1.67 -9.14
N LYS A 61 1.31 2.63 -8.98
CA LYS A 61 1.60 4.06 -9.20
C LYS A 61 2.70 4.59 -8.29
N GLN A 62 2.73 4.16 -7.03
CA GLN A 62 3.76 4.52 -6.05
C GLN A 62 4.93 3.53 -5.97
N LYS A 63 5.04 2.61 -6.94
CA LYS A 63 6.10 1.57 -7.03
C LYS A 63 6.22 0.73 -5.75
N TYR A 64 5.08 0.39 -5.15
CA TYR A 64 4.97 -0.39 -3.93
C TYR A 64 5.74 0.19 -2.73
N LYS A 65 5.96 1.52 -2.72
CA LYS A 65 6.58 2.22 -1.60
C LYS A 65 5.59 3.15 -0.92
N CYS A 66 5.63 3.22 0.41
CA CYS A 66 4.87 4.19 1.17
C CYS A 66 5.40 5.61 0.88
N SER A 67 4.51 6.56 0.61
CA SER A 67 4.90 7.95 0.33
C SER A 67 5.47 8.68 1.55
N LEU A 68 5.19 8.21 2.77
CA LEU A 68 5.65 8.83 4.01
C LEU A 68 7.05 8.35 4.45
N CYS A 69 7.26 7.03 4.51
CA CYS A 69 8.53 6.45 5.01
C CYS A 69 9.44 5.89 3.90
N SER A 70 8.96 5.80 2.65
CA SER A 70 9.66 5.18 1.51
C SER A 70 9.99 3.68 1.63
N LYS A 71 9.50 2.98 2.67
CA LYS A 71 9.61 1.52 2.78
C LYS A 71 8.54 0.80 1.94
N SER A 72 8.72 -0.51 1.73
CA SER A 72 7.79 -1.35 0.98
C SER A 72 6.42 -1.37 1.66
N ILE A 73 5.35 -1.30 0.87
CA ILE A 73 3.97 -1.59 1.33
C ILE A 73 3.55 -3.02 0.96
N ALA A 74 4.38 -3.75 0.23
CA ALA A 74 4.08 -5.10 -0.24
C ALA A 74 4.62 -6.20 0.68
N ASP A 75 5.51 -5.86 1.61
CA ASP A 75 6.22 -6.81 2.48
C ASP A 75 5.33 -7.51 3.52
N GLY A 76 4.05 -7.12 3.62
CA GLY A 76 3.08 -7.75 4.51
C GLY A 76 3.36 -7.55 6.00
N THR A 77 4.30 -6.67 6.34
CA THR A 77 4.73 -6.45 7.75
C THR A 77 3.67 -5.74 8.58
N GLU A 78 2.86 -4.89 7.95
CA GLU A 78 1.82 -4.12 8.61
C GLU A 78 0.64 -3.82 7.67
N GLY A 79 -0.49 -3.43 8.26
CA GLY A 79 -1.68 -3.03 7.50
C GLY A 79 -1.51 -1.68 6.80
N LEU A 80 -2.38 -1.46 5.81
CA LEU A 80 -2.34 -0.28 4.95
C LEU A 80 -3.65 0.50 4.94
N GLU A 81 -3.53 1.81 4.88
CA GLU A 81 -4.63 2.77 4.80
C GLU A 81 -4.51 3.67 3.58
N MET A 82 -5.65 4.15 3.12
CA MET A 82 -5.73 5.14 2.04
C MET A 82 -5.59 6.53 2.64
N HIS A 83 -4.52 7.22 2.26
CA HIS A 83 -4.25 8.58 2.68
C HIS A 83 -4.64 9.57 1.58
N HIS A 84 -5.43 10.58 1.94
CA HIS A 84 -5.77 11.69 1.06
C HIS A 84 -4.75 12.84 1.20
N LYS A 85 -4.11 13.24 0.10
CA LYS A 85 -3.20 14.40 0.06
C LYS A 85 -3.90 15.70 0.44
N ILE A 86 -5.08 15.89 -0.14
CA ILE A 86 -6.04 16.92 0.24
C ILE A 86 -7.14 16.20 1.02
N PRO A 87 -7.30 16.44 2.33
CA PRO A 87 -8.35 15.83 3.13
C PRO A 87 -9.74 16.08 2.55
N ARG A 88 -10.66 15.11 2.71
CA ARG A 88 -12.05 15.25 2.24
C ARG A 88 -12.77 16.47 2.81
N VAL A 89 -12.48 16.80 4.08
CA VAL A 89 -13.05 17.97 4.77
C VAL A 89 -12.60 19.31 4.16
N GLN A 90 -11.54 19.30 3.34
CA GLN A 90 -11.00 20.46 2.62
C GLN A 90 -11.28 20.37 1.11
N GLY A 91 -12.28 19.59 0.70
CA GLY A 91 -12.67 19.44 -0.71
C GLY A 91 -11.89 18.37 -1.47
N GLY A 92 -11.09 17.54 -0.79
CA GLY A 92 -10.39 16.42 -1.41
C GLY A 92 -11.33 15.34 -1.96
N ASN A 93 -11.06 14.88 -3.18
CA ASN A 93 -11.82 13.82 -3.85
C ASN A 93 -11.18 12.42 -3.67
N ASN A 94 -11.87 11.38 -4.14
CA ASN A 94 -11.38 10.00 -4.11
C ASN A 94 -10.64 9.58 -5.39
N GLU A 95 -10.09 10.53 -6.14
CA GLU A 95 -9.33 10.22 -7.35
C GLU A 95 -7.95 9.64 -7.01
N TYR A 96 -7.45 8.77 -7.90
CA TYR A 96 -6.11 8.17 -7.78
C TYR A 96 -4.97 9.20 -7.70
N LYS A 97 -5.21 10.47 -8.07
CA LYS A 97 -4.21 11.56 -7.94
C LYS A 97 -4.12 12.09 -6.51
N ASN A 98 -5.23 12.07 -5.78
CA ASN A 98 -5.36 12.56 -4.42
C ASN A 98 -5.14 11.48 -3.35
N ILE A 99 -5.31 10.20 -3.70
CA ILE A 99 -5.13 9.09 -2.76
C ILE A 99 -3.78 8.40 -2.95
N GLU A 100 -3.14 8.03 -1.84
CA GLU A 100 -1.97 7.17 -1.77
C GLU A 100 -2.17 6.05 -0.75
N LEU A 101 -1.47 4.94 -0.92
CA LEU A 101 -1.51 3.84 0.04
C LEU A 101 -0.33 3.97 0.99
N VAL A 102 -0.61 4.01 2.29
CA VAL A 102 0.43 4.19 3.31
C VAL A 102 0.26 3.15 4.41
N HIS A 103 1.33 2.92 5.15
CA HIS A 103 1.27 2.13 6.38
C HIS A 103 0.38 2.79 7.42
N ILE A 104 -0.38 1.99 8.18
CA ILE A 104 -1.24 2.49 9.28
C ILE A 104 -0.41 3.33 10.27
N SER A 105 0.76 2.81 10.67
CA SER A 105 1.68 3.50 11.59
C SER A 105 2.11 4.88 11.07
N CYS A 106 2.52 4.94 9.81
CA CYS A 106 2.91 6.19 9.15
C CYS A 106 1.73 7.16 9.05
N HIS A 107 0.54 6.66 8.75
CA HIS A 107 -0.68 7.47 8.64
C HIS A 107 -1.04 8.13 9.96
N LEU A 108 -0.98 7.38 11.06
CA LEU A 108 -1.22 7.90 12.41
C LEU A 108 -0.21 8.97 12.79
N GLU A 109 1.09 8.74 12.56
CA GLU A 109 2.13 9.74 12.87
C GLU A 109 1.97 11.01 12.04
N TYR A 110 1.60 10.88 10.76
CA TYR A 110 1.30 12.03 9.93
C TYR A 110 0.14 12.87 10.52
N HIS A 111 -0.95 12.22 10.90
CA HIS A 111 -2.13 12.92 11.41
C HIS A 111 -2.01 13.43 12.85
N LYS A 112 -1.02 12.97 13.62
CA LYS A 112 -0.62 13.62 14.89
C LYS A 112 -0.05 15.01 14.65
N VAL A 113 0.71 15.21 13.56
CA VAL A 113 1.33 16.50 13.21
C VAL A 113 0.40 17.35 12.37
N PHE A 114 -0.28 16.75 11.39
CA PHE A 114 -1.21 17.40 10.48
C PHE A 114 -2.60 16.76 10.55
N PRO A 115 -3.43 17.17 11.53
CA PRO A 115 -4.83 16.77 11.59
C PRO A 115 -5.57 17.19 10.32
N ALA A 116 -6.49 16.35 9.83
CA ALA A 116 -7.23 16.58 8.59
C ALA A 116 -8.04 17.89 8.55
N ARG A 117 -8.39 18.45 9.71
CA ARG A 117 -9.16 19.70 9.84
C ARG A 117 -8.28 20.95 9.76
N ASN A 118 -6.97 20.82 9.98
CA ASN A 118 -6.02 21.94 9.98
C ASN A 118 -5.52 22.24 8.58
N ASN A 119 -4.92 23.41 8.38
CA ASN A 119 -4.38 23.84 7.09
C ASN A 119 -3.43 22.80 6.46
N ILE A 120 -3.52 22.68 5.14
CA ILE A 120 -2.67 21.76 4.36
C ILE A 120 -1.21 22.18 4.50
N PRO A 121 -0.30 21.26 4.87
CA PRO A 121 1.11 21.59 5.02
C PRO A 121 1.76 21.94 3.68
N ASN A 122 2.70 22.88 3.73
CA ASN A 122 3.53 23.21 2.57
C ASN A 122 4.58 22.12 2.29
N LYS A 123 5.29 22.24 1.16
CA LYS A 123 6.30 21.24 0.75
C LYS A 123 7.45 21.05 1.76
N ALA A 124 7.86 22.12 2.45
CA ALA A 124 8.95 22.05 3.43
C ALA A 124 8.52 21.31 4.70
N GLN A 125 7.31 21.63 5.19
CA GLN A 125 6.67 20.97 6.32
C GLN A 125 6.45 19.47 6.04
N LEU A 126 5.95 19.13 4.85
CA LEU A 126 5.78 17.75 4.40
C LEU A 126 7.10 16.99 4.42
N ARG A 127 8.18 17.58 3.87
CA ARG A 127 9.51 16.96 3.85
C ARG A 127 10.01 16.67 5.27
N GLY A 128 9.91 17.63 6.18
CA GLY A 128 10.33 17.46 7.56
C GLY A 128 9.60 16.32 8.27
N VAL A 129 8.29 16.19 8.05
CA VAL A 129 7.50 15.10 8.63
C VAL A 129 7.81 13.75 7.98
N MET A 130 7.98 13.70 6.65
CA MET A 130 8.41 12.47 5.97
C MET A 130 9.76 11.98 6.49
N ASP A 131 10.73 12.88 6.68
CA ASP A 131 12.03 12.52 7.24
C ASP A 131 11.93 12.04 8.70
N TYR A 132 11.07 12.65 9.50
CA TYR A 132 10.77 12.22 10.87
C TYR A 132 10.17 10.81 10.92
N ILE A 133 9.11 10.56 10.15
CA ILE A 133 8.43 9.27 10.07
C ILE A 133 9.40 8.20 9.56
N LYS A 134 10.16 8.52 8.50
CA LYS A 134 11.17 7.62 7.93
C LYS A 134 12.22 7.23 8.96
N ARG A 135 12.76 8.19 9.73
CA ARG A 135 13.72 7.90 10.81
C ARG A 135 13.11 6.98 11.86
N LYS A 136 11.91 7.31 12.37
CA LYS A 136 11.20 6.47 13.36
C LYS A 136 10.98 5.03 12.87
N LYS A 137 10.58 4.87 11.60
CA LYS A 137 10.38 3.57 10.96
C LYS A 137 11.69 2.79 10.84
N ILE A 138 12.82 3.46 10.62
CA ILE A 138 14.14 2.81 10.51
C ILE A 138 14.59 2.27 11.87
N ILE A 139 14.40 3.04 12.95
CA ILE A 139 14.78 2.65 14.31
C ILE A 139 13.77 1.71 15.00
N GLY A 140 12.65 1.39 14.33
CA GLY A 140 11.64 0.46 14.85
C GLY A 140 10.73 1.02 15.95
N LEU A 141 10.61 2.35 16.06
CA LEU A 141 9.67 2.98 17.00
C LEU A 141 8.22 2.96 16.50
N ILE A 142 8.02 2.78 15.19
CA ILE A 142 6.73 2.66 14.52
C ILE A 142 6.84 1.67 13.37
#